data_AF-A0A7C1JB93-F1
#
_entry.id   AF-A0A7C1JB93-F1
#
_cell.length_a   1.000
_cell.length_b   1.000
_cell.length_c   1.000
_cell.angle_alpha   90.00
_cell.angle_beta   90.00
_cell.angle_gamma   90.00
#
_symmetry.space_group_name_H-M   'P 1'
#
loop_
_entity.id
_entity.type
_entity.pdbx_description
1 polymer ?
#
loop_
_entity_poly.entity_id
_entity_poly.type
_entity_poly.pdbx_seq_one_letter_code
_entity_poly.pdbx_strand_id
1 'polypeptide(L)'
;MSLVGRLEDLGLGEILQIVALSGKSGILHVKSHKREGRIYFYKGKVVTAYSDAYRVNLGELLIHKGYVTPDILKQALQYQQSSNKKYKLGWILIN
;
A
#
# COMPACT_ATOMS: atom_id res chain seq x y z
N MET A 1 6.51 -2.54 22.10
CA MET A 1 5.85 -1.27 22.46
C MET A 1 5.39 -0.59 21.19
N SER A 2 4.10 -0.28 21.08
CA SER A 2 3.55 0.52 19.97
C SER A 2 3.70 1.99 20.29
N LEU A 3 4.31 2.78 19.40
CA LEU A 3 4.27 4.23 19.47
C LEU A 3 2.88 4.69 19.03
N VAL A 4 2.14 5.34 19.93
CA VAL A 4 0.81 5.89 19.67
C VAL A 4 0.79 7.29 20.25
N GLY A 5 0.29 8.27 19.49
CA GLY A 5 0.29 9.67 19.89
C GLY A 5 -0.22 10.57 18.76
N ARG A 6 -0.13 11.88 18.97
CA ARG A 6 -0.49 12.87 17.97
C ARG A 6 0.77 13.37 17.26
N LEU A 7 0.64 13.71 15.97
CA LEU A 7 1.75 14.26 15.19
C LEU A 7 2.15 15.69 15.61
N GLU A 8 1.31 16.34 16.42
CA GLU A 8 1.60 17.64 17.05
C GLU A 8 2.59 17.51 18.22
N ASP A 9 2.64 16.35 18.89
CA ASP A 9 3.57 16.09 20.00
C ASP A 9 4.93 15.57 19.50
N LEU A 10 4.92 14.82 18.39
CA LEU A 10 6.11 14.26 17.76
C LEU A 10 5.90 14.26 16.24
N GLY A 11 6.70 15.07 15.55
CA GLY A 11 6.56 15.27 14.12
C GLY A 11 6.87 14.00 13.33
N LEU A 12 6.29 13.88 12.12
CA LEU A 12 6.49 12.70 11.28
C LEU A 12 7.97 12.46 10.99
N GLY A 13 8.76 13.50 10.73
CA GLY A 13 10.19 13.40 10.48
C GLY A 13 10.97 12.77 11.65
N GLU A 14 10.62 13.15 12.88
CA GLU A 14 11.24 12.61 14.09
C GLU A 14 10.88 11.13 14.29
N ILE A 15 9.61 10.76 14.03
CA ILE A 15 9.18 9.35 14.05
C ILE A 15 9.99 8.53 13.04
N LEU A 16 10.14 9.03 11.81
CA LEU A 16 10.94 8.36 10.78
C LEU A 16 12.39 8.18 11.23
N GLN A 17 12.98 9.19 11.85
CA GLN A 17 14.35 9.14 12.36
C GLN A 17 14.50 8.13 13.50
N ILE A 18 13.56 8.11 14.46
CA ILE A 18 13.56 7.15 15.57
C ILE A 18 13.47 5.70 15.05
N VAL A 19 12.59 5.44 14.08
CA VAL A 19 12.46 4.11 13.48
C VAL A 19 13.74 3.72 12.71
N ALA A 20 14.33 4.66 11.97
CA ALA A 20 15.58 4.46 11.25
C ALA A 20 16.74 4.10 12.19
N LEU A 21 16.95 4.89 13.25
CA LEU A 21 18.02 4.67 14.23
C LEU A 21 17.83 3.40 15.06
N SER A 22 16.58 3.06 15.41
CA SER A 22 16.28 1.84 16.17
C SER A 22 16.31 0.57 15.33
N GLY A 23 16.41 0.66 14.00
CA GLY A 23 16.43 -0.48 13.10
C GLY A 23 15.15 -1.33 13.13
N LYS A 24 14.04 -0.78 13.63
CA LYS A 24 12.79 -1.54 13.80
C LYS A 24 12.08 -1.76 12.46
N SER A 25 11.42 -2.91 12.35
CA SER A 25 10.47 -3.21 11.28
C SER A 25 9.05 -3.08 11.79
N GLY A 26 8.10 -2.71 10.92
CA GLY A 26 6.71 -2.56 11.31
C GLY A 26 5.94 -1.62 10.39
N ILE A 27 4.79 -1.15 10.88
CA ILE A 27 3.92 -0.25 10.13
C ILE A 27 3.63 0.97 11.01
N LEU A 28 3.90 2.16 10.49
CA LEU A 28 3.37 3.40 11.05
C LEU A 28 2.04 3.69 10.37
N HIS A 29 0.97 3.68 11.15
CA HIS A 29 -0.38 4.04 10.67
C HIS A 29 -0.68 5.47 11.07
N VAL A 30 -0.86 6.34 10.08
CA VAL A 30 -1.24 7.74 10.26
C VAL A 30 -2.72 7.88 9.90
N LYS A 31 -3.51 8.48 10.79
CA LYS A 31 -4.94 8.72 10.56
C LYS A 31 -5.28 10.18 10.83
N SER A 32 -6.15 10.72 9.99
CA SER A 32 -6.86 11.99 10.21
C SER A 32 -8.37 11.73 10.10
N HIS A 33 -9.19 12.76 10.30
CA HIS A 33 -10.65 12.64 10.23
C HIS A 33 -11.17 12.07 8.90
N LYS A 34 -10.49 12.32 7.77
CA LYS A 34 -10.98 11.94 6.43
C LYS A 34 -10.01 11.07 5.63
N ARG A 35 -8.80 10.83 6.14
CA ARG A 35 -7.73 10.18 5.39
C ARG A 35 -6.89 9.30 6.28
N GLU A 36 -6.36 8.22 5.71
CA GLU A 36 -5.35 7.38 6.31
C GLU A 36 -4.15 7.13 5.41
N GLY A 37 -2.99 6.98 6.05
CA GLY A 37 -1.72 6.61 5.42
C GLY A 37 -1.02 5.53 6.22
N ARG A 38 -0.25 4.69 5.54
CA ARG A 38 0.57 3.64 6.14
C ARG A 38 1.96 3.70 5.56
N ILE A 39 2.97 3.67 6.42
CA ILE A 39 4.37 3.59 6.03
C ILE A 39 4.92 2.28 6.57
N TYR A 40 5.51 1.49 5.69
CA TYR A 40 6.04 0.17 6.00
C TYR A 40 7.54 0.26 6.15
N PHE A 41 8.05 -0.28 7.26
CA PHE A 41 9.46 -0.28 7.61
C PHE A 41 10.01 -1.69 7.63
N TYR A 42 11.22 -1.84 7.09
CA TYR A 42 12.03 -3.03 7.24
C TYR A 42 13.45 -2.62 7.64
N LYS A 43 13.89 -3.08 8.82
CA LYS A 43 15.22 -2.75 9.39
C LYS A 43 15.47 -1.23 9.43
N GLY A 44 14.49 -0.47 9.91
CA GLY A 44 14.54 0.99 9.99
C GLY A 44 14.35 1.73 8.66
N LYS A 45 14.31 1.03 7.52
CA LYS A 45 14.15 1.66 6.19
C LYS A 45 12.69 1.65 5.75
N VAL A 46 12.23 2.74 5.15
CA VAL A 46 10.94 2.77 4.44
C VAL A 46 11.04 1.89 3.21
N VAL A 47 10.16 0.89 3.09
CA VAL A 47 10.09 0.00 1.94
C VAL A 47 8.91 0.30 1.01
N THR A 48 7.80 0.77 1.58
CA THR A 48 6.65 1.23 0.81
C THR A 48 5.76 2.13 1.66
N ALA A 49 4.94 2.94 1.01
CA ALA A 49 3.92 3.75 1.64
C ALA A 49 2.62 3.67 0.84
N TYR A 50 1.51 3.76 1.57
CA TYR A 50 0.17 3.76 1.03
C TYR A 50 -0.59 4.96 1.61
N SER A 51 -1.40 5.64 0.81
CA SER A 51 -2.40 6.59 1.29
C SER A 51 -3.67 6.41 0.49
N ASP A 52 -4.81 6.56 1.17
CA ASP A 52 -6.11 6.60 0.50
C ASP A 52 -6.32 7.84 -0.39
N ALA A 53 -5.51 8.89 -0.22
CA ALA A 53 -5.49 10.07 -1.09
C ALA A 53 -4.96 9.77 -2.50
N TYR A 54 -4.09 8.78 -2.64
CA TYR A 54 -3.51 8.34 -3.92
C TYR A 54 -3.66 6.83 -4.04
N ARG A 55 -4.84 6.41 -4.49
CA ARG A 55 -5.07 5.00 -4.86
C ARG A 55 -4.67 4.79 -6.31
N VAL A 56 -3.49 4.22 -6.53
CA VAL A 56 -3.15 3.64 -7.84
C VAL A 56 -3.70 2.21 -7.88
N ASN A 57 -4.66 1.96 -8.76
CA ASN A 57 -5.15 0.60 -8.97
C ASN A 57 -4.09 -0.20 -9.73
N LEU A 58 -3.81 -1.44 -9.30
CA LEU A 58 -2.87 -2.33 -9.99
C LEU A 58 -3.20 -2.47 -11.48
N GLY A 59 -4.49 -2.61 -11.83
CA GLY A 59 -4.91 -2.73 -13.23
C GLY A 59 -4.59 -1.47 -14.05
N GLU A 60 -4.84 -0.30 -13.48
CA GLU A 60 -4.54 0.99 -14.13
C GLU A 60 -3.04 1.20 -14.30
N LEU A 61 -2.24 0.82 -13.30
CA LEU A 61 -0.78 0.84 -13.39
C LEU A 61 -0.27 -0.08 -14.51
N LEU A 62 -0.83 -1.29 -14.63
CA LEU A 62 -0.42 -2.26 -15.66
C LEU A 62 -0.77 -1.78 -17.07
N ILE A 63 -1.93 -1.14 -17.24
CA ILE A 63 -2.32 -0.51 -18.51
C ILE A 63 -1.36 0.63 -18.85
N HIS A 64 -1.13 1.55 -17.91
CA HIS A 64 -0.25 2.69 -18.13
C HIS A 64 1.20 2.26 -18.45
N LYS A 65 1.65 1.12 -17.90
CA LYS A 65 2.98 0.55 -18.19
C LYS A 65 3.02 -0.31 -19.47
N GLY A 66 1.89 -0.52 -20.14
CA GLY A 66 1.81 -1.32 -21.37
C GLY A 66 1.91 -2.83 -21.15
N TYR A 67 1.81 -3.32 -19.92
CA TYR A 67 1.87 -4.75 -19.61
C TYR A 67 0.55 -5.47 -19.86
N VAL A 68 -0.58 -4.75 -19.82
CA VAL A 68 -1.93 -5.31 -19.95
C VAL A 68 -2.78 -4.34 -20.76
N THR A 69 -3.62 -4.84 -21.66
CA THR A 69 -4.60 -4.00 -22.38
C THR A 69 -5.89 -3.83 -21.55
N PRO A 70 -6.68 -2.77 -21.76
CA PRO A 70 -7.97 -2.60 -21.08
C PRO A 70 -8.89 -3.82 -21.20
N ASP A 71 -8.89 -4.50 -22.36
CA ASP A 71 -9.69 -5.69 -22.60
C ASP A 71 -9.24 -6.89 -21.76
N ILE A 72 -7.93 -7.13 -21.66
CA ILE A 72 -7.38 -8.21 -20.81
C ILE A 72 -7.70 -7.94 -19.34
N LEU A 73 -7.54 -6.69 -18.89
CA LEU A 73 -7.89 -6.31 -17.51
C LEU A 73 -9.37 -6.56 -17.23
N LYS A 74 -10.26 -6.20 -18.17
CA LYS A 74 -11.71 -6.41 -18.04
C LYS A 74 -12.04 -7.90 -17.93
N GLN A 75 -11.45 -8.76 -18.76
CA GLN A 75 -11.66 -10.20 -18.69
C GLN A 75 -11.16 -10.79 -17.36
N ALA A 76 -9.98 -10.37 -16.90
CA ALA A 76 -9.42 -10.82 -15.62
C ALA A 76 -10.30 -10.42 -14.42
N LEU A 77 -10.86 -9.20 -14.42
CA LEU A 77 -11.78 -8.74 -13.39
C LEU A 77 -13.12 -9.49 -13.42
N GLN A 78 -13.65 -9.79 -14.61
CA GLN A 78 -14.86 -10.61 -14.76
C GLN A 78 -14.64 -12.02 -14.22
N TYR A 79 -13.51 -12.64 -14.54
CA TYR A 79 -13.12 -13.95 -13.99
C TYR A 79 -12.95 -13.90 -12.47
N GLN A 80 -12.34 -12.84 -11.94
CA GLN A 80 -12.18 -12.65 -10.49
C GLN A 80 -13.52 -12.59 -9.76
N GLN A 81 -14.52 -11.91 -10.35
CA GLN A 81 -15.86 -11.78 -9.76
C GLN A 81 -16.69 -13.06 -9.86
N SER A 82 -16.58 -13.79 -10.96
CA SER A 82 -17.33 -15.04 -11.17
C SER A 82 -16.73 -16.24 -10.46
N SER A 83 -15.44 -16.18 -10.10
CA SER A 83 -14.78 -17.25 -9.37
C SER A 83 -15.22 -17.29 -7.90
N ASN A 84 -15.65 -18.47 -7.44
CA ASN A 84 -15.96 -18.71 -6.02
C ASN A 84 -14.71 -18.66 -5.11
N LYS A 85 -13.51 -18.60 -5.70
CA LYS A 85 -12.23 -18.48 -5.01
C LYS A 85 -11.73 -17.03 -5.08
N LYS A 86 -11.23 -16.50 -3.95
CA LYS A 86 -10.69 -15.13 -3.84
C LYS A 86 -9.28 -15.01 -4.45
N TYR A 87 -9.15 -15.25 -5.76
CA TYR A 87 -7.88 -15.02 -6.46
C TYR A 87 -7.52 -13.53 -6.48
N LYS A 88 -6.23 -13.22 -6.32
CA LYS A 88 -5.72 -11.86 -6.48
C LYS A 88 -5.60 -11.55 -7.98
N LEU A 89 -5.85 -10.30 -8.37
CA LEU A 89 -5.76 -9.87 -9.78
C LEU A 89 -4.40 -10.21 -10.40
N GLY A 90 -3.31 -9.95 -9.67
CA GLY A 90 -1.96 -10.29 -10.13
C GLY A 90 -1.75 -11.78 -10.41
N TRP A 91 -2.44 -12.68 -9.69
CA TRP A 91 -2.36 -14.13 -9.94
C TRP A 91 -3.11 -14.52 -11.22
N ILE A 92 -4.26 -13.89 -11.49
CA ILE A 92 -5.07 -14.12 -12.70
C ILE A 92 -4.35 -13.62 -13.95
N LEU A 93 -3.51 -12.59 -13.83
CA LEU A 93 -2.82 -11.99 -14.97
C LEU A 93 -1.52 -12.70 -15.39
N ILE A 94 -1.02 -13.64 -14.58
CA ILE A 94 0.24 -14.36 -14.83
C ILE A 94 0.06 -15.85 -15.11
N ASN A 95 -1.12 -16.40 -14.81
CA ASN A 95 -1.49 -17.81 -14.99
C ASN A 95 -2.72 -17.92 -15.86
#